data_AF-A0A2G6CD61-F1
#
_entry.id   AF-A0A2G6CD61-F1
#
_cell.length_a   1.000
_cell.length_b   1.000
_cell.length_c   1.000
_cell.angle_alpha   90.00
_cell.angle_beta   90.00
_cell.angle_gamma   90.00
#
_symmetry.space_group_name_H-M   'P 1'
#
loop_
_entity.id
_entity.type
_entity.pdbx_description
1 polymer ?
#
loop_
_entity_poly.entity_id
_entity_poly.type
_entity_poly.pdbx_seq_one_letter_code
_entity_poly.pdbx_strand_id
1 'polypeptide(L)' 'MTNQLALVLAIMVCAFFGADFALTDGTIALFLAKKMMAFIEWIAFWR' A
#
# COMPACT_ATOMS: atom_id res chain seq x y z
N MET A 1 11.31 17.75 -0.02
CA MET A 1 11.68 16.33 -0.15
C MET A 1 13.15 16.26 -0.49
N THR A 2 14.01 15.68 0.35
CA THR A 2 15.43 15.48 0.00
C THR A 2 15.58 14.17 -0.77
N ASN A 3 16.57 14.09 -1.65
CA ASN A 3 16.85 12.86 -2.42
C ASN A 3 17.10 11.65 -1.51
N GLN A 4 17.68 11.87 -0.34
CA GLN A 4 17.89 10.84 0.68
C GLN A 4 16.57 10.27 1.21
N LEU A 5 15.61 11.15 1.57
CA LEU A 5 14.30 10.72 2.03
C LEU A 5 13.52 9.96 0.96
N ALA A 6 13.61 10.41 -0.29
CA ALA A 6 12.98 9.73 -1.42
C ALA A 6 13.53 8.30 -1.61
N LEU A 7 14.85 8.13 -1.52
CA LEU A 7 15.48 6.81 -1.63
C LEU A 7 15.04 5.87 -0.50
N VAL A 8 15.04 6.37 0.74
CA VAL A 8 14.62 5.60 1.91
C VAL A 8 13.16 5.15 1.79
N LEU A 9 12.27 6.05 1.35
CA LEU A 9 10.87 5.72 1.11
C LEU A 9 10.71 4.67 0.00
N ALA A 10 11.44 4.81 -1.11
CA ALA A 10 11.40 3.83 -2.20
C ALA A 10 11.83 2.43 -1.72
N ILE A 11 12.92 2.35 -0.95
CA ILE A 11 13.40 1.08 -0.38
C ILE A 11 12.35 0.48 0.56
N MET A 12 11.76 1.29 1.45
CA MET A 12 10.71 0.81 2.37
C MET A 12 9.51 0.26 1.62
N VAL A 13 9.02 0.97 0.60
CA VAL A 13 7.87 0.52 -0.21
C VAL A 13 8.20 -0.82 -0.89
N CYS A 14 9.35 -0.93 -1.55
CA CYS A 14 9.78 -2.19 -2.17
C CYS A 14 9.92 -3.32 -1.15
N ALA A 15 10.46 -3.06 0.04
CA ALA A 15 10.60 -4.04 1.09
C ALA A 15 9.24 -4.54 1.60
N PHE A 16 8.25 -3.66 1.78
CA PHE A 16 6.91 -4.06 2.21
C PHE A 16 6.19 -4.93 1.18
N PHE A 17 6.21 -4.55 -0.09
CA PHE A 17 5.60 -5.38 -1.15
C PHE A 17 6.36 -6.68 -1.37
N GLY A 18 7.70 -6.66 -1.30
CA GLY A 18 8.52 -7.86 -1.39
C GLY A 18 8.27 -8.83 -0.23
N ALA A 19 8.14 -8.31 1.00
CA ALA A 19 7.81 -9.11 2.17
C ALA A 19 6.38 -9.68 2.08
N ASP A 20 5.39 -8.91 1.63
CA ASP A 20 4.03 -9.41 1.43
C ASP A 20 3.99 -10.53 0.38
N PHE A 21 4.73 -10.38 -0.73
CA PHE A 21 4.81 -11.44 -1.73
C PHE A 21 5.51 -12.71 -1.21
N ALA A 22 6.60 -12.56 -0.44
CA ALA A 22 7.39 -13.69 0.03
C ALA A 22 6.78 -14.43 1.24
N LEU A 23 6.07 -13.72 2.12
CA LEU A 23 5.56 -14.28 3.38
C LEU A 23 4.05 -14.58 3.34
N THR A 24 3.30 -13.86 2.52
CA THR A 24 1.83 -13.88 2.52
C THR A 24 1.23 -13.96 1.12
N ASP A 25 2.02 -14.35 0.11
CA ASP A 25 1.61 -14.50 -1.30
C ASP A 25 0.91 -13.26 -1.89
N GLY A 26 1.24 -12.07 -1.38
CA GLY A 26 0.64 -10.80 -1.82
C GLY A 26 -0.78 -10.54 -1.30
N THR A 27 -1.25 -11.31 -0.32
CA THR A 27 -2.63 -11.19 0.20
C THR A 27 -2.86 -9.93 1.02
N ILE A 28 -1.83 -9.37 1.67
CA ILE A 28 -1.98 -8.17 2.52
C ILE A 28 -2.27 -6.95 1.64
N ALA A 29 -1.49 -6.73 0.58
CA ALA A 29 -1.72 -5.63 -0.35
C ALA A 29 -3.09 -5.73 -1.01
N LEU A 30 -3.52 -6.94 -1.39
CA LEU A 30 -4.81 -7.19 -2.01
C LEU A 30 -5.98 -6.93 -1.03
N PHE A 31 -5.83 -7.32 0.23
CA PHE A 31 -6.77 -6.98 1.30
C PHE A 31 -6.87 -5.46 1.49
N LEU A 32 -5.74 -4.77 1.55
CA LEU A 32 -5.69 -3.32 1.75
C LEU A 32 -6.32 -2.56 0.58
N ALA A 33 -6.09 -3.01 -0.66
CA ALA A 33 -6.73 -2.46 -1.85
C ALA A 33 -8.26 -2.58 -1.81
N LYS A 34 -8.79 -3.75 -1.40
CA LYS A 34 -10.24 -3.94 -1.22
C LYS A 34 -10.82 -3.00 -0.15
N LYS A 35 -10.12 -2.82 0.97
CA LYS A 35 -10.52 -1.88 2.02
C LYS A 35 -10.49 -0.43 1.55
N MET A 36 -9.49 -0.05 0.77
CA MET A 36 -9.39 1.28 0.17
C MET A 36 -10.57 1.54 -0.79
N MET A 37 -10.92 0.57 -1.64
CA MET A 37 -12.08 0.69 -2.53
C MET A 37 -13.38 0.90 -1.75
N ALA A 38 -13.62 0.10 -0.70
CA ALA A 38 -14.79 0.27 0.16
C ALA A 38 -14.82 1.65 0.85
N PHE A 39 -13.65 2.17 1.24
CA PHE A 39 -13.54 3.51 1.83
C PHE A 39 -13.83 4.61 0.81
N ILE A 40 -13.35 4.47 -0.44
CA ILE A 40 -13.65 5.38 -1.54
C ILE A 40 -15.15 5.38 -1.83
N GLU A 41 -15.78 4.21 -1.91
CA GLU A 41 -17.24 4.08 -2.08
C GLU A 41 -18.00 4.78 -0.95
N TRP A 42 -17.56 4.59 0.30
CA TRP A 42 -18.14 5.26 1.45
C TRP A 42 -18.00 6.79 1.33
N ILE A 43 -16.82 7.33 1.02
CA ILE A 43 -16.64 8.78 0.80
C ILE A 43 -17.53 9.27 -0.34
N ALA A 44 -17.59 8.53 -1.45
CA ALA A 44 -18.39 8.89 -2.62
C ALA A 44 -19.90 8.93 -2.32
N PHE A 45 -20.38 8.12 -1.37
CA PHE A 45 -21.74 8.16 -0.87
C PHE A 45 -22.05 9.45 -0.07
N TRP A 46 -21.08 10.00 0.65
CA TRP A 46 -21.25 11.24 1.43
C TRP A 46 -21.06 12.53 0.63
N ARG A 47 -20.61 12.42 -0.62
CA ARG A 47 -20.61 13.55 -1.54
C ARG A 47 -22.02 13.79 -2.07
#